data_AF-A0A2M9ZJG1-F1
#
_entry.id   AF-A0A2M9ZJG1-F1
#
_cell.length_a   1.000
_cell.length_b   1.000
_cell.length_c   1.000
_cell.angle_alpha   90.00
_cell.angle_beta   90.00
_cell.angle_gamma   90.00
#
_symmetry.space_group_name_H-M   'P 1'
#
loop_
_entity.id
_entity.type
_entity.pdbx_description
1 polymer ?
#
loop_
_entity_poly.entity_id
_entity_poly.type
_entity_poly.pdbx_seq_one_letter_code
_entity_poly.pdbx_strand_id
1 'polypeptide(L)'
;MENHPIEKTKSKLSIFFSLVSLIAFIISLGNIAQHSEIADSFYSTDSFFFNNVLEELYQAFQNGNLLSGFEGWTWTPAPYFFPDILVYSVLWLIGKPFGAPTELIFLSYAFVQWTYLILGWFFLFRILLNTKIELTVFHFLSFGYSLGAIFLIQGKDLYFFLPGFHTGTWAILPWAWGVFVLAKERKRLLLYFFEYVLVSLSATSDPLFFSAYFLPILAGSILLHPSNFFTLTRSKFIKETKNFIPSLLGLLTALWIYSLLEKNKTIFFPLRYISRSSKELIKSLWNHLVPVLQESFFPFFSSQKGFIIVSIFVIGIFLLSRMRKRNHEEENKKYLIYLAVFSGVAYPVLLVIMGIAIGVGRAEWLPDRYFGICIGSLYALVMFSLRTSRVLLTIIMSLFTILSVSTIVLDVKSHPLKLQYYPSWVQCLDENAKRKNWQKGMSGFWEYGPGGNFSKAHLEIDPFHTDLTVRPWQNTFRWYEGKGPYSFAIFNELEYKRLEYYFGPPKAILNCEDKKIFEIQDPAGDKSSRFLMEKRNEIQLWKKLTGRL
;
A
#
# COMPACT_ATOMS: atom_id res chain seq x y z
N MET A 1 -15.32 -17.48 43.22
CA MET A 1 -14.07 -16.74 42.93
C MET A 1 -14.47 -15.35 42.45
N GLU A 2 -14.52 -14.38 43.37
CA GLU A 2 -14.76 -12.98 43.03
C GLU A 2 -13.49 -12.38 42.43
N ASN A 3 -13.57 -11.83 41.22
CA ASN A 3 -12.45 -11.09 40.63
C ASN A 3 -12.14 -9.87 41.49
N HIS A 4 -10.91 -9.78 42.01
CA HIS A 4 -10.44 -8.68 42.84
C HIS A 4 -10.69 -7.30 42.18
N PRO A 5 -11.10 -6.27 42.94
CA PRO A 5 -11.42 -4.93 42.42
C PRO A 5 -10.28 -4.28 41.62
N ILE A 6 -9.03 -4.66 41.87
CA ILE A 6 -7.84 -4.19 41.15
C ILE A 6 -7.85 -4.58 39.66
N GLU A 7 -8.34 -5.77 39.30
CA GLU A 7 -8.39 -6.19 37.89
C GLU A 7 -9.46 -5.42 37.11
N LYS A 8 -10.58 -5.11 37.75
CA LYS A 8 -11.67 -4.33 37.15
C LYS A 8 -11.23 -2.91 36.82
N THR A 9 -10.45 -2.27 37.70
CA THR A 9 -9.89 -0.92 37.46
C THR A 9 -8.89 -0.91 36.31
N LYS A 10 -8.02 -1.92 36.21
CA LYS A 10 -7.04 -2.03 35.12
C LYS A 10 -7.69 -2.17 33.75
N SER A 11 -8.75 -2.98 33.64
CA SER A 11 -9.50 -3.13 32.38
C SER A 11 -10.20 -1.84 31.96
N LYS A 12 -10.72 -1.05 32.90
CA LYS A 12 -11.34 0.25 32.58
C LYS A 12 -10.30 1.24 32.04
N LEU A 13 -9.10 1.23 32.60
CA LEU A 13 -8.02 2.12 32.20
C LEU A 13 -7.51 1.82 30.78
N SER A 14 -7.36 0.55 30.40
CA SER A 14 -6.94 0.20 29.03
C SER A 14 -8.00 0.57 27.98
N ILE A 15 -9.28 0.43 28.32
CA ILE A 15 -10.40 0.89 27.48
C ILE A 15 -10.33 2.41 27.31
N PHE A 16 -10.15 3.15 28.42
CA PHE A 16 -10.03 4.60 28.39
C PHE A 16 -8.89 5.05 27.46
N PHE A 17 -7.68 4.52 27.62
CA PHE A 17 -6.56 4.87 26.74
C PHE A 17 -6.83 4.47 25.28
N SER A 18 -7.43 3.31 25.03
CA SER A 18 -7.81 2.92 23.66
C SER A 18 -8.80 3.90 23.02
N LEU A 19 -9.77 4.43 23.78
CA LEU A 19 -10.72 5.43 23.28
C LEU A 19 -10.04 6.78 23.04
N VAL A 20 -9.16 7.21 23.94
CA VAL A 20 -8.39 8.45 23.77
C VAL A 20 -7.47 8.36 22.55
N SER A 21 -6.74 7.25 22.39
CA SER A 21 -5.88 7.01 21.22
C SER A 21 -6.71 6.94 19.92
N LEU A 22 -7.91 6.36 19.96
CA LEU A 22 -8.82 6.33 18.81
C LEU A 22 -9.27 7.74 18.41
N ILE A 23 -9.69 8.56 19.38
CA ILE A 23 -10.08 9.96 19.13
C ILE A 23 -8.90 10.73 18.57
N ALA A 24 -7.71 10.57 19.17
CA ALA A 24 -6.47 11.15 18.68
C ALA A 24 -6.22 10.79 17.20
N PHE A 25 -6.31 9.51 16.86
CA PHE A 25 -6.13 9.04 15.48
C PHE A 25 -7.17 9.60 14.50
N ILE A 26 -8.44 9.67 14.89
CA ILE A 26 -9.51 10.26 14.07
C ILE A 26 -9.26 11.76 13.84
N ILE A 27 -8.84 12.50 14.88
CA ILE A 27 -8.49 13.92 14.75
C ILE A 27 -7.29 14.09 13.81
N SER A 28 -6.26 13.25 13.92
CA SER A 28 -5.11 13.28 13.00
C SER A 28 -5.52 13.01 11.55
N LEU A 29 -6.42 12.04 11.30
CA LEU A 29 -6.98 11.81 9.96
C LEU A 29 -7.74 13.04 9.45
N GLY A 30 -8.56 13.64 10.31
CA GLY A 30 -9.31 14.85 9.99
C GLY A 30 -8.45 16.11 9.80
N ASN A 31 -7.16 16.07 10.15
CA ASN A 31 -6.23 17.18 9.97
C ASN A 31 -5.35 17.06 8.71
N ILE A 32 -5.47 15.97 7.94
CA ILE A 32 -4.65 15.74 6.72
C ILE A 32 -4.80 16.90 5.73
N ALA A 33 -6.04 17.33 5.45
CA ALA A 33 -6.30 18.36 4.43
C ALA A 33 -5.85 19.78 4.85
N GLN A 34 -5.44 19.96 6.10
CA GLN A 34 -4.92 21.23 6.61
C GLN A 34 -3.43 21.42 6.28
N HIS A 35 -2.68 20.32 6.12
CA HIS A 35 -1.26 20.33 5.78
C HIS A 35 -1.08 20.00 4.30
N SER A 36 -0.82 21.00 3.45
CA SER A 36 -0.77 20.83 1.99
C SER A 36 0.20 19.73 1.55
N GLU A 37 1.41 19.68 2.10
CA GLU A 37 2.41 18.65 1.75
C GLU A 37 1.93 17.21 2.06
N ILE A 38 1.25 17.04 3.20
CA ILE A 38 0.68 15.76 3.61
C ILE A 38 -0.50 15.43 2.70
N ALA A 39 -1.37 16.40 2.45
CA ALA A 39 -2.55 16.24 1.62
C ALA A 39 -2.20 15.92 0.16
N ASP A 40 -1.21 16.58 -0.42
CA ASP A 40 -0.73 16.32 -1.79
C ASP A 40 -0.18 14.90 -1.94
N SER A 41 0.54 14.42 -0.92
CA SER A 41 1.02 13.04 -0.88
C SER A 41 -0.13 12.04 -0.70
N PHE A 42 -1.08 12.37 0.20
CA PHE A 42 -2.18 11.49 0.58
C PHE A 42 -3.20 11.34 -0.56
N TYR A 43 -3.59 12.46 -1.16
CA TYR A 43 -4.50 12.55 -2.29
C TYR A 43 -3.74 12.62 -3.63
N SER A 44 -2.71 11.80 -3.77
CA SER A 44 -1.95 11.67 -5.02
C SER A 44 -2.71 10.85 -6.06
N THR A 45 -2.26 10.93 -7.31
CA THR A 45 -2.77 10.11 -8.41
C THR A 45 -2.80 8.61 -8.10
N ASP A 46 -1.74 8.06 -7.51
CA ASP A 46 -1.65 6.64 -7.14
C ASP A 46 -2.83 6.27 -6.21
N SER A 47 -3.15 7.13 -5.23
CA SER A 47 -4.27 6.93 -4.30
C SER A 47 -5.62 6.97 -5.02
N PHE A 48 -5.79 7.87 -6.00
CA PHE A 48 -7.03 8.01 -6.77
C PHE A 48 -7.33 6.88 -7.75
N PHE A 49 -6.38 5.97 -7.99
CA PHE A 49 -6.55 4.87 -8.94
C PHE A 49 -7.87 4.10 -8.74
N PHE A 50 -8.18 3.69 -7.51
CA PHE A 50 -9.43 2.96 -7.24
C PHE A 50 -10.67 3.82 -7.40
N ASN A 51 -10.62 5.10 -7.02
CA ASN A 51 -11.75 5.99 -7.23
C ASN A 51 -12.04 6.13 -8.73
N ASN A 52 -11.01 6.34 -9.55
CA ASN A 52 -11.16 6.46 -11.00
C ASN A 52 -11.73 5.18 -11.62
N VAL A 53 -11.26 4.00 -11.21
CA VAL A 53 -11.82 2.71 -11.66
C VAL A 53 -13.29 2.58 -11.28
N LEU A 54 -13.66 2.91 -10.03
CA LEU A 54 -15.04 2.76 -9.55
C LEU A 54 -16.01 3.77 -10.17
N GLU A 55 -15.59 5.01 -10.35
CA GLU A 55 -16.41 6.03 -11.04
C GLU A 55 -16.68 5.61 -12.49
N GLU A 56 -15.68 5.09 -13.20
CA GLU A 56 -15.84 4.58 -14.57
C GLU A 56 -16.76 3.36 -14.65
N LEU A 57 -16.66 2.44 -13.68
CA LEU A 57 -17.58 1.32 -13.57
C LEU A 57 -19.00 1.76 -13.28
N TYR A 58 -19.15 2.77 -12.43
CA TYR A 58 -20.46 3.33 -12.09
C TYR A 58 -21.11 4.02 -13.29
N GLN A 59 -20.36 4.83 -14.03
CA GLN A 59 -20.84 5.44 -15.28
C GLN A 59 -21.21 4.36 -16.30
N ALA A 60 -20.37 3.33 -16.47
CA ALA A 60 -20.64 2.21 -17.38
C ALA A 60 -21.90 1.42 -16.96
N PHE A 61 -22.11 1.24 -15.66
CA PHE A 61 -23.32 0.63 -15.10
C PHE A 61 -24.56 1.47 -15.39
N GLN A 62 -24.50 2.79 -15.18
CA GLN A 62 -25.60 3.71 -15.52
C GLN A 62 -25.95 3.68 -17.01
N ASN A 63 -24.95 3.48 -17.86
CA ASN A 63 -25.11 3.33 -19.31
C ASN A 63 -25.55 1.91 -19.75
N GLY A 64 -25.82 1.00 -18.81
CA GLY A 64 -26.34 -0.35 -19.08
C GLY A 64 -25.29 -1.39 -19.51
N ASN A 65 -23.99 -1.09 -19.43
CA ASN A 65 -22.92 -2.02 -19.79
C ASN A 65 -21.74 -1.91 -18.82
N LEU A 66 -21.83 -2.57 -17.67
CA LEU A 66 -20.77 -2.59 -16.64
C LEU A 66 -19.41 -3.04 -17.19
N LEU A 67 -19.37 -4.04 -18.09
CA LEU A 67 -18.13 -4.60 -18.62
C LEU A 67 -17.34 -3.58 -19.46
N SER A 68 -18.04 -2.66 -20.12
CA SER A 68 -17.39 -1.56 -20.86
C SER A 68 -16.56 -0.66 -19.95
N GLY A 69 -16.88 -0.57 -18.66
CA GLY A 69 -16.14 0.20 -17.67
C GLY A 69 -14.76 -0.37 -17.37
N PHE A 70 -14.50 -1.66 -17.65
CA PHE A 70 -13.19 -2.29 -17.53
C PHE A 70 -12.38 -2.30 -18.82
N GLU A 71 -13.00 -1.99 -19.96
CA GLU A 71 -12.35 -2.09 -21.25
C GLU A 71 -11.23 -1.05 -21.41
N GLY A 72 -10.06 -1.51 -21.86
CA GLY A 72 -8.91 -0.66 -22.14
C GLY A 72 -8.18 -0.16 -20.90
N TRP A 73 -8.56 -0.58 -19.70
CA TRP A 73 -7.83 -0.24 -18.47
C TRP A 73 -6.41 -0.80 -18.47
N THR A 74 -5.47 -0.02 -17.97
CA THR A 74 -4.08 -0.40 -17.73
C THR A 74 -3.84 -0.43 -16.22
N TRP A 75 -3.75 -1.63 -15.68
CA TRP A 75 -3.55 -1.87 -14.26
C TRP A 75 -2.08 -1.81 -13.88
N THR A 76 -1.81 -1.75 -12.59
CA THR A 76 -0.47 -1.96 -12.04
C THR A 76 -0.10 -3.44 -12.06
N PRO A 77 1.20 -3.79 -12.06
CA PRO A 77 1.63 -5.17 -11.94
C PRO A 77 1.21 -5.84 -10.62
N ALA A 78 1.07 -5.05 -9.54
CA ALA A 78 0.38 -5.47 -8.32
C ALA A 78 -1.06 -4.95 -8.42
N PRO A 79 -2.06 -5.80 -8.71
CA PRO A 79 -3.43 -5.34 -8.94
C PRO A 79 -4.15 -4.81 -7.68
N TYR A 80 -3.68 -5.17 -6.48
CA TYR A 80 -4.27 -4.74 -5.20
C TYR A 80 -5.72 -5.21 -5.00
N PHE A 81 -6.09 -6.36 -5.58
CA PHE A 81 -7.44 -6.95 -5.50
C PHE A 81 -7.94 -7.22 -4.07
N PHE A 82 -7.05 -7.54 -3.15
CA PHE A 82 -7.39 -7.96 -1.79
C PHE A 82 -6.29 -7.60 -0.78
N PRO A 83 -6.66 -7.07 0.40
CA PRO A 83 -7.97 -6.54 0.77
C PRO A 83 -8.28 -5.15 0.17
N ASP A 84 -7.31 -4.46 -0.42
CA ASP A 84 -7.37 -3.01 -0.67
C ASP A 84 -8.58 -2.56 -1.52
N ILE A 85 -8.65 -2.96 -2.80
CA ILE A 85 -9.77 -2.52 -3.66
C ILE A 85 -11.10 -3.06 -3.15
N LEU A 86 -11.14 -4.23 -2.52
CA LEU A 86 -12.37 -4.79 -1.94
C LEU A 86 -12.91 -3.89 -0.82
N VAL A 87 -12.05 -3.54 0.15
CA VAL A 87 -12.42 -2.66 1.26
C VAL A 87 -12.80 -1.27 0.74
N TYR A 88 -12.00 -0.72 -0.16
CA TYR A 88 -12.30 0.59 -0.76
C TYR A 88 -13.64 0.57 -1.51
N SER A 89 -13.92 -0.46 -2.31
CA SER A 89 -15.18 -0.60 -3.05
C SER A 89 -16.39 -0.68 -2.12
N VAL A 90 -16.29 -1.43 -1.01
CA VAL A 90 -17.38 -1.50 -0.02
C VAL A 90 -17.65 -0.13 0.59
N LEU A 91 -16.60 0.60 0.99
CA LEU A 91 -16.73 1.94 1.55
C LEU A 91 -17.29 2.94 0.53
N TRP A 92 -16.86 2.83 -0.72
CA TRP A 92 -17.35 3.66 -1.83
C TRP A 92 -18.83 3.40 -2.12
N LEU A 93 -19.25 2.13 -2.19
CA LEU A 93 -20.64 1.72 -2.41
C LEU A 93 -21.56 2.12 -1.26
N ILE A 94 -21.04 2.15 -0.03
CA ILE A 94 -21.79 2.66 1.12
C ILE A 94 -21.85 4.19 1.06
N GLY A 95 -20.74 4.88 0.82
CA GLY A 95 -20.65 6.33 0.96
C GLY A 95 -21.27 7.13 -0.19
N LYS A 96 -20.98 6.78 -1.44
CA LYS A 96 -21.37 7.57 -2.61
C LYS A 96 -22.88 7.77 -2.77
N PRO A 97 -23.75 6.76 -2.55
CA PRO A 97 -25.20 6.96 -2.62
C PRO A 97 -25.73 8.01 -1.65
N PHE A 98 -25.03 8.29 -0.54
CA PHE A 98 -25.38 9.33 0.43
C PHE A 98 -24.64 10.65 0.20
N GLY A 99 -24.00 10.83 -0.95
CA GLY A 99 -23.25 12.05 -1.27
C GLY A 99 -21.96 12.22 -0.45
N ALA A 100 -21.38 11.13 0.08
CA ALA A 100 -20.11 11.21 0.78
C ALA A 100 -19.02 11.73 -0.18
N PRO A 101 -18.25 12.76 0.21
CA PRO A 101 -17.13 13.22 -0.59
C PRO A 101 -16.07 12.13 -0.67
N THR A 102 -15.31 12.13 -1.77
CA THR A 102 -14.27 11.13 -2.02
C THR A 102 -13.25 11.07 -0.87
N GLU A 103 -12.92 12.22 -0.29
CA GLU A 103 -12.04 12.37 0.87
C GLU A 103 -12.53 11.56 2.07
N LEU A 104 -13.83 11.58 2.38
CA LEU A 104 -14.38 10.82 3.50
C LEU A 104 -14.22 9.31 3.28
N ILE A 105 -14.34 8.85 2.03
CA ILE A 105 -14.12 7.44 1.67
C ILE A 105 -12.64 7.07 1.87
N PHE A 106 -11.70 7.93 1.46
CA PHE A 106 -10.27 7.73 1.71
C PHE A 106 -9.93 7.69 3.20
N LEU A 107 -10.44 8.64 4.01
CA LEU A 107 -10.22 8.66 5.45
C LEU A 107 -10.82 7.42 6.13
N SER A 108 -11.99 6.97 5.67
CA SER A 108 -12.61 5.73 6.16
C SER A 108 -11.77 4.50 5.79
N TYR A 109 -11.22 4.46 4.58
CA TYR A 109 -10.32 3.40 4.15
C TYR A 109 -9.06 3.36 5.03
N ALA A 110 -8.41 4.50 5.24
CA ALA A 110 -7.23 4.63 6.10
C ALA A 110 -7.51 4.10 7.52
N PHE A 111 -8.67 4.46 8.08
CA PHE A 111 -9.11 3.98 9.39
C PHE A 111 -9.28 2.46 9.42
N VAL A 112 -10.04 1.90 8.46
CA VAL A 112 -10.32 0.46 8.39
C VAL A 112 -9.04 -0.34 8.18
N GLN A 113 -8.18 0.09 7.25
CA GLN A 113 -6.94 -0.59 6.91
C GLN A 113 -5.97 -0.64 8.09
N TRP A 114 -5.76 0.50 8.77
CA TRP A 114 -4.88 0.56 9.93
C TRP A 114 -5.40 -0.30 11.08
N THR A 115 -6.71 -0.26 11.32
CA THR A 115 -7.38 -1.12 12.32
C THR A 115 -7.21 -2.59 11.96
N TYR A 116 -7.34 -2.95 10.69
CA TYR A 116 -7.21 -4.31 10.20
C TYR A 116 -5.80 -4.88 10.43
N LEU A 117 -4.77 -4.06 10.21
CA LEU A 117 -3.37 -4.39 10.51
C LEU A 117 -3.16 -4.64 12.01
N ILE A 118 -3.63 -3.74 12.87
CA ILE A 118 -3.50 -3.85 14.33
C ILE A 118 -4.17 -5.13 14.84
N LEU A 119 -5.39 -5.39 14.40
CA LEU A 119 -6.15 -6.57 14.79
C LEU A 119 -5.54 -7.86 14.24
N GLY A 120 -4.90 -7.83 13.07
CA GLY A 120 -4.16 -8.97 12.53
C GLY A 120 -2.99 -9.38 13.42
N TRP A 121 -2.21 -8.42 13.90
CA TRP A 121 -1.15 -8.69 14.87
C TRP A 121 -1.71 -9.21 16.20
N PHE A 122 -2.79 -8.62 16.71
CA PHE A 122 -3.47 -9.14 17.90
C PHE A 122 -3.94 -10.59 17.72
N PHE A 123 -4.52 -10.92 16.56
CA PHE A 123 -4.93 -12.27 16.20
C PHE A 123 -3.75 -13.23 16.22
N LEU A 124 -2.65 -12.91 15.53
CA LEU A 124 -1.44 -13.74 15.50
C LEU A 124 -0.86 -13.98 16.90
N PHE A 125 -0.79 -12.93 17.73
CA PHE A 125 -0.34 -13.03 19.11
C PHE A 125 -1.22 -13.98 19.92
N ARG A 126 -2.54 -13.88 19.77
CA ARG A 126 -3.50 -14.74 20.47
C ARG A 126 -3.31 -16.21 20.11
N ILE A 127 -3.05 -16.50 18.83
CA ILE A 127 -2.80 -17.86 18.36
C ILE A 127 -1.48 -18.40 18.91
N LEU A 128 -0.37 -17.71 18.67
CA LEU A 128 0.94 -18.24 19.02
C LEU A 128 1.19 -18.27 20.52
N LEU A 129 0.81 -17.24 21.24
CA LEU A 129 1.17 -17.16 22.65
C LEU A 129 0.24 -17.98 23.54
N ASN A 130 -0.91 -18.46 23.04
CA ASN A 130 -1.93 -19.29 23.71
C ASN A 130 -2.21 -18.90 25.18
N THR A 131 -1.93 -17.65 25.54
CA THR A 131 -1.76 -17.29 26.94
C THR A 131 -3.06 -16.74 27.48
N LYS A 132 -3.22 -16.82 28.79
CA LYS A 132 -3.99 -15.86 29.58
C LYS A 132 -3.32 -14.48 29.43
N ILE A 133 -3.31 -13.97 28.20
CA ILE A 133 -2.50 -12.84 27.77
C ILE A 133 -2.97 -11.63 28.58
N GLU A 134 -2.01 -11.00 29.26
CA GLU A 134 -2.22 -9.74 29.96
C GLU A 134 -2.58 -8.59 29.00
N LEU A 135 -2.10 -8.70 27.75
CA LEU A 135 -2.41 -7.80 26.64
C LEU A 135 -3.83 -8.04 26.10
N THR A 136 -4.77 -7.26 26.62
CA THR A 136 -6.08 -7.10 25.97
C THR A 136 -5.96 -6.47 24.57
N VAL A 137 -6.98 -6.66 23.73
CA VAL A 137 -7.11 -5.99 22.42
C VAL A 137 -7.00 -4.47 22.53
N PHE A 138 -7.46 -3.90 23.66
CA PHE A 138 -7.40 -2.46 23.91
C PHE A 138 -5.95 -1.94 24.04
N HIS A 139 -5.00 -2.76 24.47
CA HIS A 139 -3.59 -2.35 24.46
C HIS A 139 -3.04 -2.27 23.04
N PHE A 140 -3.40 -3.24 22.18
CA PHE A 140 -3.03 -3.22 20.76
C PHE A 140 -3.61 -1.98 20.06
N LEU A 141 -4.91 -1.73 20.28
CA LEU A 141 -5.60 -0.57 19.72
C LEU A 141 -5.04 0.75 20.25
N SER A 142 -4.82 0.90 21.55
CA SER A 142 -4.24 2.12 22.13
C SER A 142 -2.86 2.40 21.54
N PHE A 143 -2.00 1.39 21.39
CA PHE A 143 -0.65 1.59 20.85
C PHE A 143 -0.69 1.88 19.36
N GLY A 144 -1.43 1.07 18.62
CA GLY A 144 -1.57 1.20 17.18
C GLY A 144 -2.17 2.54 16.77
N TYR A 145 -3.25 2.98 17.41
CA TYR A 145 -3.86 4.29 17.08
C TYR A 145 -2.99 5.47 17.49
N SER A 146 -2.32 5.41 18.65
CA SER A 146 -1.37 6.48 19.04
C SER A 146 -0.20 6.55 18.04
N LEU A 147 0.28 5.41 17.56
CA LEU A 147 1.36 5.34 16.58
C LEU A 147 0.90 5.89 15.22
N GLY A 148 -0.27 5.48 14.78
CA GLY A 148 -0.87 5.98 13.53
C GLY A 148 -1.12 7.48 13.58
N ALA A 149 -1.58 8.01 14.72
CA ALA A 149 -1.78 9.44 14.92
C ALA A 149 -0.46 10.22 14.76
N ILE A 150 0.63 9.71 15.36
CA ILE A 150 1.96 10.32 15.23
C ILE A 150 2.44 10.29 13.77
N PHE A 151 2.27 9.18 13.06
CA PHE A 151 2.65 9.09 11.64
C PHE A 151 1.91 10.11 10.77
N LEU A 152 0.60 10.23 10.95
CA LEU A 152 -0.21 11.17 10.20
C LEU A 152 0.20 12.62 10.45
N ILE A 153 0.42 13.03 11.71
CA ILE A 153 0.81 14.40 12.03
C ILE A 153 2.21 14.73 11.50
N GLN A 154 3.11 13.75 11.53
CA GLN A 154 4.48 13.94 11.03
C GLN A 154 4.58 13.87 9.51
N GLY A 155 3.50 13.55 8.80
CA GLY A 155 3.55 13.31 7.35
C GLY A 155 4.44 12.12 6.98
N LYS A 156 4.69 11.19 7.91
CA LYS A 156 5.62 10.06 7.72
C LYS A 156 4.86 8.77 7.50
N ASP A 157 5.44 7.92 6.66
CA ASP A 157 4.91 6.59 6.36
C ASP A 157 3.42 6.61 5.92
N LEU A 158 3.00 7.70 5.26
CA LEU A 158 1.61 7.92 4.85
C LEU A 158 1.05 6.78 3.99
N TYR A 159 1.94 6.08 3.28
CA TYR A 159 1.58 4.95 2.45
C TYR A 159 0.75 3.90 3.18
N PHE A 160 0.90 3.68 4.51
CA PHE A 160 0.07 2.74 5.30
C PHE A 160 -1.43 3.02 5.27
N PHE A 161 -1.79 4.27 5.03
CA PHE A 161 -3.16 4.76 5.06
C PHE A 161 -3.76 4.86 3.65
N LEU A 162 -2.96 4.59 2.61
CA LEU A 162 -3.34 4.81 1.22
C LEU A 162 -3.69 3.51 0.50
N PRO A 163 -4.76 3.52 -0.33
CA PRO A 163 -5.08 2.41 -1.20
C PRO A 163 -4.08 2.32 -2.36
N GLY A 164 -3.73 1.10 -2.78
CA GLY A 164 -2.82 0.90 -3.91
C GLY A 164 -1.33 1.03 -3.59
N PHE A 165 -0.95 1.03 -2.30
CA PHE A 165 0.44 1.17 -1.83
C PHE A 165 0.97 -0.10 -1.16
N HIS A 166 0.54 -1.29 -1.59
CA HIS A 166 0.89 -2.59 -0.99
C HIS A 166 0.44 -2.76 0.47
N THR A 167 -0.35 -1.83 1.01
CA THR A 167 -0.75 -1.86 2.43
C THR A 167 -1.61 -3.04 2.76
N GLY A 168 -2.44 -3.49 1.81
CA GLY A 168 -3.26 -4.68 1.98
C GLY A 168 -2.44 -5.91 2.26
N THR A 169 -1.32 -6.04 1.55
CA THR A 169 -0.32 -7.08 1.78
C THR A 169 0.22 -7.02 3.20
N TRP A 170 0.62 -5.84 3.66
CA TRP A 170 1.16 -5.66 5.01
C TRP A 170 0.12 -5.94 6.11
N ALA A 171 -1.14 -5.54 5.88
CA ALA A 171 -2.24 -5.78 6.81
C ALA A 171 -2.67 -7.25 6.86
N ILE A 172 -2.67 -7.96 5.72
CA ILE A 172 -3.15 -9.35 5.63
C ILE A 172 -2.12 -10.39 6.10
N LEU A 173 -0.82 -10.08 6.04
CA LEU A 173 0.26 -10.99 6.45
C LEU A 173 0.09 -11.60 7.86
N PRO A 174 -0.14 -10.83 8.94
CA PRO A 174 -0.29 -11.41 10.26
C PRO A 174 -1.55 -12.29 10.39
N TRP A 175 -2.61 -12.00 9.64
CA TRP A 175 -3.78 -12.87 9.54
C TRP A 175 -3.41 -14.20 8.85
N ALA A 176 -2.73 -14.14 7.71
CA ALA A 176 -2.32 -15.33 6.97
C ALA A 176 -1.40 -16.22 7.80
N TRP A 177 -0.41 -15.65 8.51
CA TRP A 177 0.43 -16.40 9.43
C TRP A 177 -0.37 -17.03 10.58
N GLY A 178 -1.33 -16.30 11.15
CA GLY A 178 -2.15 -16.84 12.23
C GLY A 178 -3.04 -18.00 11.77
N VAL A 179 -3.59 -17.92 10.56
CA VAL A 179 -4.37 -18.99 9.91
C VAL A 179 -3.49 -20.21 9.63
N PHE A 180 -2.28 -20.01 9.08
CA PHE A 180 -1.32 -21.09 8.86
C PHE A 180 -1.01 -21.85 10.16
N VAL A 181 -0.70 -21.12 11.24
CA VAL A 181 -0.41 -21.72 12.55
C VAL A 181 -1.64 -22.48 13.07
N LEU A 182 -2.83 -21.89 13.01
CA LEU A 182 -4.08 -22.54 13.42
C LEU A 182 -4.36 -23.82 12.64
N ALA A 183 -4.14 -23.80 11.32
CA ALA A 183 -4.36 -24.94 10.46
C ALA A 183 -3.38 -26.07 10.80
N LYS A 184 -2.10 -25.75 11.00
CA LYS A 184 -1.06 -26.66 11.45
C LYS A 184 -1.39 -27.31 12.80
N GLU A 185 -1.82 -26.53 13.79
CA GLU A 185 -2.10 -27.01 15.13
C GLU A 185 -3.38 -27.87 15.20
N ARG A 186 -4.48 -27.38 14.59
CA ARG A 186 -5.80 -28.01 14.72
C ARG A 186 -6.06 -29.09 13.66
N LYS A 187 -5.33 -29.08 12.55
CA LYS A 187 -5.43 -30.06 11.44
C LYS A 187 -6.83 -30.25 10.90
N ARG A 188 -7.64 -29.18 10.88
CA ARG A 188 -9.00 -29.20 10.32
C ARG A 188 -8.95 -28.83 8.85
N LEU A 189 -9.59 -29.62 8.00
CA LEU A 189 -9.63 -29.39 6.54
C LEU A 189 -10.14 -27.97 6.20
N LEU A 190 -11.16 -27.49 6.91
CA LEU A 190 -11.71 -26.14 6.71
C LEU A 190 -10.65 -25.04 6.94
N LEU A 191 -9.74 -25.21 7.89
CA LEU A 191 -8.68 -24.22 8.16
C LEU A 191 -7.62 -24.22 7.06
N TYR A 192 -7.26 -25.41 6.56
CA TYR A 192 -6.38 -25.51 5.40
C TYR A 192 -7.02 -24.95 4.13
N PHE A 193 -8.33 -25.15 3.93
CA PHE A 193 -9.06 -24.53 2.84
C PHE A 193 -9.08 -23.00 2.97
N PHE A 194 -9.31 -22.48 4.17
CA PHE A 194 -9.28 -21.03 4.43
C PHE A 194 -7.87 -20.45 4.20
N GLU A 195 -6.82 -21.14 4.65
CA GLU A 195 -5.43 -20.77 4.36
C GLU A 195 -5.16 -20.71 2.85
N TYR A 196 -5.56 -21.75 2.12
CA TYR A 196 -5.44 -21.82 0.66
C TYR A 196 -6.10 -20.61 -0.01
N VAL A 197 -7.37 -20.33 0.31
CA VAL A 197 -8.12 -19.20 -0.27
C VAL A 197 -7.43 -17.87 0.07
N LEU A 198 -7.06 -17.69 1.34
CA LEU A 198 -6.42 -16.45 1.80
C LEU A 198 -5.09 -16.19 1.10
N VAL A 199 -4.25 -17.21 0.99
CA VAL A 199 -2.96 -17.14 0.29
C VAL A 199 -3.16 -16.91 -1.20
N SER A 200 -4.11 -17.60 -1.85
CA SER A 200 -4.45 -17.37 -3.25
C SER A 200 -4.88 -15.93 -3.52
N LEU A 201 -5.84 -15.41 -2.75
CA LEU A 201 -6.35 -14.05 -2.93
C LEU A 201 -5.27 -13.00 -2.70
N SER A 202 -4.50 -13.15 -1.61
CA SER A 202 -3.44 -12.19 -1.26
C SER A 202 -2.29 -12.20 -2.27
N ALA A 203 -1.85 -13.38 -2.71
CA ALA A 203 -0.78 -13.50 -3.71
C ALA A 203 -1.22 -13.05 -5.11
N THR A 204 -2.49 -13.24 -5.48
CA THR A 204 -3.07 -12.73 -6.73
C THR A 204 -3.25 -11.21 -6.70
N SER A 205 -3.51 -10.66 -5.51
CA SER A 205 -3.64 -9.22 -5.29
C SER A 205 -2.28 -8.51 -5.39
N ASP A 206 -1.24 -9.10 -4.81
CA ASP A 206 0.06 -8.46 -4.75
C ASP A 206 1.19 -9.50 -4.77
N PRO A 207 2.07 -9.49 -5.79
CA PRO A 207 3.19 -10.42 -5.87
C PRO A 207 4.14 -10.35 -4.67
N LEU A 208 4.22 -9.21 -3.99
CA LEU A 208 5.08 -9.05 -2.80
C LEU A 208 4.64 -9.95 -1.65
N PHE A 209 3.34 -10.29 -1.60
CA PHE A 209 2.81 -11.19 -0.58
C PHE A 209 3.52 -12.55 -0.62
N PHE A 210 3.86 -13.08 -1.81
CA PHE A 210 4.49 -14.40 -1.95
C PHE A 210 5.72 -14.55 -1.05
N SER A 211 6.70 -13.65 -1.23
CA SER A 211 7.99 -13.72 -0.53
C SER A 211 7.87 -13.20 0.90
N ALA A 212 7.04 -12.19 1.15
CA ALA A 212 6.79 -11.67 2.49
C ALA A 212 6.09 -12.71 3.39
N TYR A 213 5.21 -13.53 2.84
CA TYR A 213 4.49 -14.58 3.56
C TYR A 213 5.37 -15.83 3.77
N PHE A 214 5.95 -16.35 2.68
CA PHE A 214 6.57 -17.67 2.68
C PHE A 214 7.95 -17.69 3.37
N LEU A 215 8.79 -16.68 3.15
CA LEU A 215 10.15 -16.65 3.69
C LEU A 215 10.17 -16.68 5.23
N PRO A 216 9.39 -15.85 5.95
CA PRO A 216 9.40 -15.88 7.40
C PRO A 216 8.86 -17.19 7.99
N ILE A 217 7.82 -17.79 7.39
CA ILE A 217 7.29 -19.10 7.81
C ILE A 217 8.36 -20.18 7.67
N LEU A 218 9.01 -20.25 6.50
CA LEU A 218 10.03 -21.24 6.21
C LEU A 218 11.23 -21.08 7.14
N ALA A 219 11.73 -19.85 7.28
CA ALA A 219 12.85 -19.54 8.15
C ALA A 219 12.54 -19.87 9.62
N GLY A 220 11.36 -19.47 10.13
CA GLY A 220 10.93 -19.81 11.48
C GLY A 220 10.84 -21.32 11.70
N SER A 221 10.37 -22.07 10.71
CA SER A 221 10.25 -23.54 10.80
C SER A 221 11.62 -24.23 10.83
N ILE A 222 12.59 -23.73 10.05
CA ILE A 222 13.96 -24.26 10.03
C ILE A 222 14.70 -23.91 11.33
N LEU A 223 14.61 -22.66 11.78
CA LEU A 223 15.37 -22.17 12.94
C LEU A 223 14.87 -22.68 14.29
N LEU A 224 13.61 -23.06 14.40
CA LEU A 224 13.11 -23.72 15.61
C LEU A 224 13.71 -25.12 15.80
N HIS A 225 14.02 -25.82 14.71
CA HIS A 225 14.49 -27.21 14.75
C HIS A 225 15.70 -27.48 13.84
N PRO A 226 16.83 -26.77 14.00
CA PRO A 226 17.95 -26.80 13.07
C PRO A 226 18.61 -28.19 13.01
N SER A 227 18.75 -28.87 14.15
CA SER A 227 19.32 -30.23 14.20
C SER A 227 18.43 -31.26 13.55
N ASN A 228 17.12 -31.08 13.63
CA ASN A 228 16.17 -32.02 13.06
C ASN A 228 16.11 -31.84 11.54
N PHE A 229 16.19 -30.61 11.00
CA PHE A 229 15.98 -30.37 9.57
C PHE A 229 16.96 -31.15 8.68
N PHE A 230 18.24 -31.22 9.07
CA PHE A 230 19.27 -31.95 8.33
C PHE A 230 19.35 -33.45 8.66
N THR A 231 18.75 -33.89 9.78
CA THR A 231 18.73 -35.30 10.21
C THR A 231 17.34 -35.92 10.11
N LEU A 232 16.42 -35.22 9.43
CA LEU A 232 15.00 -35.50 9.46
C LEU A 232 14.74 -36.81 8.70
N THR A 233 14.21 -37.81 9.39
CA THR A 233 13.77 -39.04 8.72
C THR A 233 12.74 -38.68 7.66
N ARG A 234 12.76 -39.40 6.52
CA ARG A 234 11.85 -39.18 5.38
C ARG A 234 10.39 -39.01 5.82
N SER A 235 9.94 -39.76 6.82
CA SER A 235 8.59 -39.69 7.37
C SER A 235 8.27 -38.38 8.11
N LYS A 236 9.20 -37.85 8.92
CA LYS A 236 9.03 -36.55 9.58
C LYS A 236 9.03 -35.41 8.56
N PHE A 237 9.81 -35.53 7.47
CA PHE A 237 9.93 -34.48 6.46
C PHE A 237 8.63 -34.37 5.68
N ILE A 238 8.09 -35.50 5.25
CA ILE A 238 6.77 -35.60 4.63
C ILE A 238 5.69 -35.03 5.55
N LYS A 239 5.79 -35.22 6.87
CA LYS A 239 4.80 -34.70 7.81
C LYS A 239 4.85 -33.17 7.93
N GLU A 240 6.03 -32.56 7.99
CA GLU A 240 6.15 -31.09 8.03
C GLU A 240 5.79 -30.45 6.69
N THR A 241 6.21 -31.02 5.56
CA THR A 241 5.89 -30.48 4.23
C THR A 241 4.40 -30.51 3.93
N LYS A 242 3.65 -31.48 4.48
CA LYS A 242 2.18 -31.52 4.36
C LYS A 242 1.49 -30.25 4.86
N ASN A 243 2.04 -29.60 5.88
CA ASN A 243 1.46 -28.35 6.41
C ASN A 243 1.61 -27.17 5.43
N PHE A 244 2.56 -27.24 4.49
CA PHE A 244 2.80 -26.20 3.49
C PHE A 244 1.99 -26.41 2.21
N ILE A 245 1.31 -27.56 2.03
CA ILE A 245 0.57 -27.86 0.81
C ILE A 245 -0.49 -26.78 0.50
N PRO A 246 -1.33 -26.33 1.45
CA PRO A 246 -2.36 -25.34 1.14
C PRO A 246 -1.79 -23.99 0.73
N SER A 247 -0.78 -23.50 1.46
CA SER A 247 0.03 -22.34 1.06
C SER A 247 0.58 -22.51 -0.35
N LEU A 248 1.25 -23.63 -0.66
CA LEU A 248 1.87 -23.86 -1.98
C LEU A 248 0.82 -23.90 -3.09
N LEU A 249 -0.30 -24.63 -2.90
CA LEU A 249 -1.42 -24.62 -3.84
C LEU A 249 -1.99 -23.23 -4.02
N GLY A 250 -2.03 -22.44 -2.94
CA GLY A 250 -2.52 -21.07 -2.96
C GLY A 250 -1.67 -20.19 -3.87
N LEU A 251 -0.35 -20.27 -3.71
CA LEU A 251 0.64 -19.54 -4.52
C LEU A 251 0.66 -20.02 -5.98
N LEU A 252 0.54 -21.33 -6.23
CA LEU A 252 0.43 -21.88 -7.59
C LEU A 252 -0.84 -21.40 -8.29
N THR A 253 -1.96 -21.30 -7.56
CA THR A 253 -3.22 -20.74 -8.08
C THR A 253 -3.02 -19.28 -8.45
N ALA A 254 -2.34 -18.48 -7.62
CA ALA A 254 -2.05 -17.09 -7.94
C ALA A 254 -1.18 -16.94 -9.19
N LEU A 255 -0.12 -17.76 -9.33
CA LEU A 255 0.72 -17.79 -10.55
C LEU A 255 -0.10 -18.16 -11.79
N TRP A 256 -1.00 -19.13 -11.67
CA TRP A 256 -1.91 -19.50 -12.75
C TRP A 256 -2.85 -18.33 -13.10
N ILE A 257 -3.44 -17.65 -12.12
CA ILE A 257 -4.29 -16.47 -12.36
C ILE A 257 -3.50 -15.35 -13.04
N TYR A 258 -2.27 -15.05 -12.60
CA TYR A 258 -1.43 -14.06 -13.29
C TYR A 258 -1.21 -14.41 -14.76
N SER A 259 -1.02 -15.69 -15.10
CA SER A 259 -0.89 -16.13 -16.49
C SER A 259 -2.16 -15.90 -17.32
N LEU A 260 -3.33 -15.91 -16.68
CA LEU A 260 -4.61 -15.58 -17.31
C LEU A 260 -4.79 -14.06 -17.44
N LEU A 261 -4.43 -13.29 -16.40
CA LEU A 261 -4.49 -11.83 -16.40
C LEU A 261 -3.55 -11.22 -17.45
N GLU A 262 -2.35 -11.77 -17.61
CA GLU A 262 -1.41 -11.35 -18.66
C GLU A 262 -2.00 -11.50 -20.06
N LYS A 263 -2.79 -12.57 -20.28
CA LYS A 263 -3.47 -12.86 -21.55
C LYS A 263 -4.79 -12.13 -21.72
N ASN A 264 -5.21 -11.34 -20.74
CA ASN A 264 -6.47 -10.61 -20.78
C ASN A 264 -6.42 -9.51 -21.87
N LYS A 265 -7.39 -9.54 -22.80
CA LYS A 265 -7.51 -8.54 -23.88
C LYS A 265 -8.33 -7.32 -23.46
N THR A 266 -9.20 -7.46 -22.46
CA THR A 266 -10.08 -6.39 -21.96
C THR A 266 -9.33 -5.45 -21.03
N ILE A 267 -8.63 -6.01 -20.03
CA ILE A 267 -7.83 -5.26 -19.06
C ILE A 267 -6.35 -5.56 -19.33
N PHE A 268 -5.58 -4.50 -19.44
CA PHE A 268 -4.15 -4.57 -19.60
C PHE A 268 -3.45 -4.68 -18.24
N PHE A 269 -2.68 -5.75 -18.08
CA PHE A 269 -1.73 -5.92 -16.98
C PHE A 269 -0.29 -5.86 -17.54
N PRO A 270 0.55 -4.89 -17.13
CA PRO A 270 1.96 -4.76 -17.53
C PRO A 270 2.85 -5.80 -16.83
N LEU A 271 2.40 -7.05 -16.73
CA LEU A 271 3.15 -8.12 -16.09
C LEU A 271 4.26 -8.62 -17.02
N ARG A 272 5.51 -8.25 -16.75
CA ARG A 272 6.71 -8.93 -17.27
C ARG A 272 7.72 -9.26 -16.17
N TYR A 273 7.24 -9.62 -14.97
CA TYR A 273 8.13 -10.01 -13.86
C TYR A 273 8.97 -11.25 -14.16
N ILE A 274 8.55 -12.10 -15.11
CA ILE A 274 9.17 -13.40 -15.41
C ILE A 274 9.48 -13.53 -16.91
N SER A 275 9.97 -12.46 -17.56
CA SER A 275 10.36 -12.54 -18.98
C SER A 275 11.86 -12.62 -19.22
N ARG A 276 12.70 -12.40 -18.19
CA ARG A 276 14.16 -12.56 -18.31
C ARG A 276 14.56 -13.98 -17.93
N SER A 277 15.47 -14.57 -18.71
CA SER A 277 16.00 -15.89 -18.35
C SER A 277 16.69 -15.82 -16.98
N SER A 278 16.52 -16.85 -16.15
CA SER A 278 17.14 -16.91 -14.81
C SER A 278 18.66 -16.74 -14.85
N LYS A 279 19.31 -17.14 -15.95
CA LYS A 279 20.75 -16.96 -16.19
C LYS A 279 21.15 -15.49 -16.40
N GLU A 280 20.36 -14.71 -17.13
CA GLU A 280 20.62 -13.29 -17.32
C GLU A 280 20.40 -12.50 -16.04
N LEU A 281 19.40 -12.88 -15.23
CA LEU A 281 19.15 -12.28 -13.92
C LEU A 281 20.34 -12.51 -12.98
N ILE A 282 20.88 -13.73 -12.91
CA ILE A 282 22.04 -14.06 -12.06
C ILE A 282 23.32 -13.33 -12.53
N LYS A 283 23.54 -13.24 -13.85
CA LYS A 283 24.69 -12.52 -14.40
C LYS A 283 24.59 -11.01 -14.13
N SER A 284 23.40 -10.44 -14.28
CA SER A 284 23.11 -9.03 -13.98
C SER A 284 23.25 -8.74 -12.48
N LEU A 285 22.74 -9.63 -11.62
CA LEU A 285 22.97 -9.62 -10.17
C LEU A 285 24.46 -9.50 -9.86
N TRP A 286 25.29 -10.43 -10.31
CA TRP A 286 26.71 -10.44 -9.96
C TRP A 286 27.45 -9.17 -10.40
N ASN A 287 27.13 -8.65 -11.59
CA ASN A 287 27.79 -7.48 -12.16
C ASN A 287 27.36 -6.16 -11.53
N HIS A 288 26.13 -6.05 -11.03
CA HIS A 288 25.62 -4.81 -10.41
C HIS A 288 25.66 -4.83 -8.89
N LEU A 289 25.68 -6.00 -8.26
CA LEU A 289 25.60 -6.12 -6.81
C LEU A 289 26.85 -5.59 -6.10
N VAL A 290 28.06 -5.86 -6.61
CA VAL A 290 29.30 -5.44 -5.93
C VAL A 290 29.47 -3.91 -5.87
N PRO A 291 29.35 -3.16 -6.99
CA PRO A 291 29.49 -1.71 -6.95
C PRO A 291 28.36 -1.05 -6.16
N VAL A 292 27.12 -1.52 -6.34
CA VAL A 292 25.95 -0.92 -5.68
C VAL A 292 25.89 -1.23 -4.19
N LEU A 293 26.38 -2.40 -3.75
CA LEU A 293 26.55 -2.65 -2.31
C LEU A 293 27.58 -1.69 -1.71
N GLN A 294 28.66 -1.34 -2.41
CA GLN A 294 29.62 -0.38 -1.89
C GLN A 294 29.06 1.05 -1.85
N GLU A 295 28.35 1.47 -2.89
CA GLU A 295 27.84 2.84 -3.02
C GLU A 295 26.51 3.09 -2.28
N SER A 296 25.64 2.09 -2.19
CA SER A 296 24.26 2.27 -1.72
C SER A 296 23.95 1.60 -0.37
N PHE A 297 24.75 0.63 0.08
CA PHE A 297 24.49 -0.07 1.35
C PHE A 297 24.70 0.86 2.55
N PHE A 298 25.82 1.57 2.62
CA PHE A 298 26.12 2.48 3.74
C PHE A 298 25.12 3.65 3.85
N PRO A 299 24.76 4.35 2.75
CA PRO A 299 23.71 5.37 2.82
C PRO A 299 22.36 4.80 3.24
N PHE A 300 21.99 3.62 2.75
CA PHE A 300 20.74 2.96 3.13
C PHE A 300 20.69 2.65 4.63
N PHE A 301 21.76 2.07 5.20
CA PHE A 301 21.81 1.77 6.64
C PHE A 301 21.93 3.02 7.53
N SER A 302 22.41 4.13 6.96
CA SER A 302 22.45 5.45 7.62
C SER A 302 21.11 6.20 7.54
N SER A 303 20.19 5.75 6.68
CA SER A 303 18.84 6.32 6.57
C SER A 303 17.93 5.89 7.73
N GLN A 304 16.79 6.58 7.89
CA GLN A 304 15.74 6.20 8.85
C GLN A 304 15.29 4.73 8.67
N LYS A 305 15.18 4.24 7.43
CA LYS A 305 14.79 2.86 7.11
C LYS A 305 15.84 1.86 7.60
N GLY A 306 17.10 2.17 7.35
CA GLY A 306 18.26 1.42 7.84
C GLY A 306 18.23 1.28 9.36
N PHE A 307 18.00 2.39 10.05
CA PHE A 307 17.89 2.42 11.51
C PHE A 307 16.73 1.54 12.03
N ILE A 308 15.57 1.57 11.37
CA ILE A 308 14.42 0.71 11.73
C ILE A 308 14.79 -0.77 11.57
N ILE A 309 15.40 -1.17 10.45
CA ILE A 309 15.82 -2.55 10.19
C ILE A 309 16.83 -3.02 11.25
N VAL A 310 17.84 -2.20 11.56
CA VAL A 310 18.83 -2.50 12.61
C VAL A 310 18.16 -2.62 13.98
N SER A 311 17.20 -1.76 14.29
CA SER A 311 16.44 -1.81 15.55
C SER A 311 15.66 -3.12 15.68
N ILE A 312 14.96 -3.55 14.63
CA ILE A 312 14.24 -4.83 14.59
C ILE A 312 15.21 -5.99 14.84
N PHE A 313 16.36 -5.97 14.18
CA PHE A 313 17.38 -7.01 14.34
C PHE A 313 17.92 -7.08 15.77
N VAL A 314 18.33 -5.95 16.34
CA VAL A 314 18.89 -5.86 17.71
C VAL A 314 17.84 -6.27 18.75
N ILE A 315 16.61 -5.76 18.65
CA ILE A 315 15.52 -6.13 19.56
C ILE A 315 15.21 -7.62 19.43
N GLY A 316 15.15 -8.15 18.21
CA GLY A 316 14.91 -9.56 17.95
C GLY A 316 15.96 -10.47 18.60
N ILE A 317 17.25 -10.18 18.40
CA ILE A 317 18.35 -10.92 19.04
C ILE A 317 18.28 -10.82 20.56
N PHE A 318 18.05 -9.62 21.09
CA PHE A 318 17.92 -9.42 22.53
C PHE A 318 16.80 -10.26 23.13
N LEU A 319 15.62 -10.29 22.48
CA LEU A 319 14.49 -11.10 22.93
C LEU A 319 14.79 -12.60 22.83
N LEU A 320 15.41 -13.06 21.75
CA LEU A 320 15.79 -14.46 21.58
C LEU A 320 16.83 -14.90 22.63
N SER A 321 17.82 -14.05 22.94
CA SER A 321 18.87 -14.38 23.92
C SER A 321 18.36 -14.54 25.35
N ARG A 322 17.24 -13.87 25.69
CA ARG A 322 16.55 -14.04 26.98
C ARG A 322 15.77 -15.36 27.08
N MET A 323 15.53 -16.06 25.98
CA MET A 323 14.71 -17.27 25.94
C MET A 323 15.55 -18.55 25.98
N ARG A 324 16.03 -18.90 27.18
CA ARG A 324 16.97 -20.03 27.39
C ARG A 324 16.32 -21.41 27.50
N LYS A 325 15.01 -21.57 27.70
CA LYS A 325 14.40 -22.90 27.90
C LYS A 325 13.87 -23.48 26.59
N ARG A 326 13.71 -24.80 26.55
CA ARG A 326 13.09 -25.56 25.46
C ARG A 326 11.78 -26.15 25.96
N ASN A 327 10.76 -25.30 26.12
CA ASN A 327 9.39 -25.77 26.27
C ASN A 327 8.53 -25.28 25.08
N HIS A 328 7.41 -25.93 24.83
CA HIS A 328 6.53 -25.63 23.69
C HIS A 328 6.02 -24.17 23.71
N GLU A 329 5.77 -23.61 24.89
CA GLU A 329 5.36 -22.21 25.02
C GLU A 329 6.48 -21.24 24.58
N GLU A 330 7.74 -21.58 24.87
CA GLU A 330 8.90 -20.84 24.36
C GLU A 330 9.14 -21.05 22.86
N GLU A 331 8.77 -22.19 22.28
CA GLU A 331 8.86 -22.40 20.83
C GLU A 331 7.93 -21.46 20.06
N ASN A 332 6.65 -21.36 20.45
CA ASN A 332 5.72 -20.43 19.79
C ASN A 332 6.14 -18.96 19.96
N LYS A 333 6.67 -18.61 21.13
CA LYS A 333 7.24 -17.29 21.40
C LYS A 333 8.44 -17.00 20.48
N LYS A 334 9.35 -17.96 20.29
CA LYS A 334 10.48 -17.85 19.35
C LYS A 334 9.99 -17.74 17.91
N TYR A 335 8.97 -18.51 17.54
CA TYR A 335 8.37 -18.46 16.20
C TYR A 335 7.87 -17.07 15.85
N LEU A 336 7.13 -16.41 16.74
CA LEU A 336 6.67 -15.05 16.55
C LEU A 336 7.83 -14.06 16.33
N ILE A 337 8.90 -14.17 17.13
CA ILE A 337 10.10 -13.33 16.96
C ILE A 337 10.76 -13.61 15.61
N TYR A 338 10.88 -14.88 15.21
CA TYR A 338 11.44 -15.22 13.89
C TYR A 338 10.58 -14.65 12.75
N LEU A 339 9.25 -14.78 12.82
CA LEU A 339 8.36 -14.17 11.84
C LEU A 339 8.61 -12.67 11.73
N ALA A 340 8.64 -11.95 12.86
CA ALA A 340 8.87 -10.51 12.87
C ALA A 340 10.27 -10.11 12.35
N VAL A 341 11.33 -10.81 12.78
CA VAL A 341 12.71 -10.51 12.35
C VAL A 341 12.92 -10.81 10.86
N PHE A 342 12.46 -11.97 10.37
CA PHE A 342 12.64 -12.31 8.96
C PHE A 342 11.83 -11.41 8.04
N SER A 343 10.61 -11.06 8.43
CA SER A 343 9.78 -10.13 7.67
C SER A 343 10.26 -8.69 7.76
N GLY A 344 10.81 -8.24 8.88
CA GLY A 344 11.28 -6.87 9.10
C GLY A 344 12.75 -6.61 8.75
N VAL A 345 13.54 -7.65 8.49
CA VAL A 345 14.98 -7.54 8.19
C VAL A 345 15.31 -8.27 6.89
N ALA A 346 15.16 -9.59 6.86
CA ALA A 346 15.63 -10.40 5.73
C ALA A 346 14.87 -10.09 4.43
N TYR A 347 13.55 -9.93 4.53
CA TYR A 347 12.71 -9.62 3.37
C TYR A 347 12.99 -8.21 2.78
N PRO A 348 13.03 -7.12 3.55
CA PRO A 348 13.39 -5.80 3.03
C PRO A 348 14.79 -5.76 2.40
N VAL A 349 15.77 -6.44 3.02
CA VAL A 349 17.12 -6.57 2.44
C VAL A 349 17.07 -7.31 1.11
N LEU A 350 16.26 -8.37 1.01
CA LEU A 350 16.05 -9.09 -0.25
C LEU A 350 15.40 -8.17 -1.30
N LEU A 351 14.41 -7.36 -0.95
CA LEU A 351 13.80 -6.39 -1.88
C LEU A 351 14.81 -5.35 -2.37
N VAL A 352 15.68 -4.85 -1.49
CA VAL A 352 16.75 -3.93 -1.86
C VAL A 352 17.70 -4.60 -2.86
N ILE A 353 18.15 -5.82 -2.55
CA ILE A 353 19.02 -6.61 -3.44
C ILE A 353 18.34 -6.85 -4.80
N MET A 354 17.06 -7.22 -4.80
CA MET A 354 16.30 -7.45 -6.03
C MET A 354 16.10 -6.17 -6.84
N GLY A 355 15.78 -5.05 -6.19
CA GLY A 355 15.62 -3.75 -6.85
C GLY A 355 16.90 -3.28 -7.53
N ILE A 356 18.05 -3.49 -6.87
CA ILE A 356 19.38 -3.26 -7.42
C ILE A 356 19.62 -4.18 -8.62
N ALA A 357 19.30 -5.47 -8.48
CA ALA A 357 19.51 -6.49 -9.51
C ALA A 357 18.81 -6.19 -10.83
N ILE A 358 17.58 -5.67 -10.74
CA ILE A 358 16.75 -5.37 -11.91
C ILE A 358 17.07 -3.97 -12.48
N GLY A 359 18.01 -3.23 -11.88
CA GLY A 359 18.41 -1.89 -12.32
C GLY A 359 17.36 -0.81 -12.04
N VAL A 360 16.41 -1.07 -11.12
CA VAL A 360 15.29 -0.15 -10.81
C VAL A 360 15.67 0.88 -9.74
N GLY A 361 16.86 0.83 -9.13
CA GLY A 361 17.31 1.96 -8.34
C GLY A 361 18.63 1.79 -7.61
N ARG A 362 19.28 2.94 -7.39
CA ARG A 362 20.18 3.16 -6.23
C ARG A 362 19.35 2.97 -4.95
N ALA A 363 19.92 2.51 -3.85
CA ALA A 363 19.12 2.14 -2.67
C ALA A 363 18.32 3.32 -2.06
N GLU A 364 18.73 4.56 -2.30
CA GLU A 364 18.02 5.78 -1.90
C GLU A 364 16.66 5.96 -2.60
N TRP A 365 16.44 5.28 -3.73
CA TRP A 365 15.29 5.49 -4.61
C TRP A 365 14.19 4.45 -4.40
N LEU A 366 14.40 3.48 -3.50
CA LEU A 366 13.41 2.45 -3.20
C LEU A 366 12.22 3.08 -2.47
N PRO A 367 11.02 3.09 -3.09
CA PRO A 367 9.83 3.70 -2.50
C PRO A 367 9.50 3.15 -1.12
N ASP A 368 9.11 4.03 -0.20
CA ASP A 368 8.85 3.70 1.21
C ASP A 368 7.80 2.60 1.38
N ARG A 369 6.83 2.53 0.46
CA ARG A 369 5.75 1.53 0.42
C ARG A 369 6.22 0.07 0.43
N TYR A 370 7.46 -0.21 0.00
CA TYR A 370 8.04 -1.56 0.04
C TYR A 370 8.54 -1.97 1.44
N PHE A 371 8.72 -1.02 2.36
CA PHE A 371 9.23 -1.23 3.70
C PHE A 371 8.13 -1.28 4.76
N GLY A 372 6.85 -1.30 4.36
CA GLY A 372 5.75 -1.26 5.31
C GLY A 372 5.73 -2.44 6.30
N ILE A 373 6.24 -3.60 5.89
CA ILE A 373 6.36 -4.73 6.81
C ILE A 373 7.34 -4.46 7.97
N CYS A 374 8.34 -3.59 7.81
CA CYS A 374 9.27 -3.23 8.88
C CYS A 374 8.54 -2.62 10.08
N ILE A 375 7.59 -1.72 9.85
CA ILE A 375 6.83 -1.09 10.94
C ILE A 375 5.93 -2.12 11.61
N GLY A 376 5.25 -2.98 10.85
CA GLY A 376 4.47 -4.09 11.41
C GLY A 376 5.31 -5.01 12.29
N SER A 377 6.52 -5.36 11.84
CA SER A 377 7.45 -6.19 12.60
C SER A 377 8.00 -5.50 13.85
N LEU A 378 8.34 -4.21 13.76
CA LEU A 378 8.76 -3.42 14.92
C LEU A 378 7.61 -3.32 15.93
N TYR A 379 6.40 -3.04 15.48
CA TYR A 379 5.19 -3.04 16.31
C TYR A 379 5.02 -4.37 17.04
N ALA A 380 5.16 -5.50 16.33
CA ALA A 380 5.11 -6.82 16.94
C ALA A 380 6.20 -7.02 18.01
N LEU A 381 7.47 -6.69 17.71
CA LEU A 381 8.54 -6.86 18.68
C LEU A 381 8.38 -5.98 19.93
N VAL A 382 7.91 -4.73 19.75
CA VAL A 382 7.59 -3.83 20.87
C VAL A 382 6.47 -4.41 21.73
N MET A 383 5.35 -4.80 21.12
CA MET A 383 4.23 -5.41 21.84
C MET A 383 4.64 -6.70 22.56
N PHE A 384 5.50 -7.51 21.95
CA PHE A 384 6.06 -8.70 22.57
C PHE A 384 6.98 -8.37 23.75
N SER A 385 7.79 -7.32 23.66
CA SER A 385 8.69 -6.88 24.74
C SER A 385 7.91 -6.38 25.95
N LEU A 386 6.86 -5.59 25.70
CA LEU A 386 6.03 -4.98 26.73
C LEU A 386 5.13 -5.97 27.47
N ARG A 387 4.94 -7.18 26.94
CA ARG A 387 4.10 -8.22 27.59
C ARG A 387 4.63 -8.71 28.94
N THR A 388 5.88 -8.42 29.27
CA THR A 388 6.56 -8.95 30.47
C THR A 388 6.10 -8.30 31.77
N SER A 389 5.47 -7.12 31.72
CA SER A 389 4.91 -6.45 32.90
C SER A 389 3.68 -5.60 32.53
N ARG A 390 2.49 -5.99 33.03
CA ARG A 390 1.24 -5.18 32.93
C ARG A 390 1.44 -3.71 33.30
N VAL A 391 2.12 -3.45 34.42
CA VAL A 391 2.27 -2.08 34.94
C VAL A 391 3.15 -1.26 34.01
N LEU A 392 4.30 -1.81 33.60
CA LEU A 392 5.20 -1.12 32.69
C LEU A 392 4.54 -0.87 31.33
N LEU A 393 3.82 -1.87 30.81
CA LEU A 393 3.00 -1.74 29.61
C LEU A 393 2.03 -0.59 29.76
N THR A 394 1.16 -0.59 30.77
CA THR A 394 0.17 0.48 30.95
C THR A 394 0.84 1.85 31.08
N ILE A 395 1.97 1.97 31.78
CA ILE A 395 2.72 3.23 31.89
C ILE A 395 3.21 3.69 30.52
N ILE A 396 3.91 2.84 29.77
CA ILE A 396 4.43 3.17 28.44
C ILE A 396 3.29 3.55 27.49
N MET A 397 2.20 2.79 27.53
CA MET A 397 0.98 3.06 26.78
C MET A 397 0.35 4.41 27.13
N SER A 398 0.29 4.74 28.42
CA SER A 398 -0.24 6.01 28.91
C SER A 398 0.64 7.16 28.43
N LEU A 399 1.97 7.04 28.58
CA LEU A 399 2.93 8.05 28.14
C LEU A 399 2.84 8.28 26.63
N PHE A 400 2.74 7.21 25.85
CA PHE A 400 2.63 7.31 24.40
C PHE A 400 1.30 7.93 23.97
N THR A 401 0.20 7.58 24.65
CA THR A 401 -1.11 8.21 24.43
C THR A 401 -1.06 9.70 24.78
N ILE A 402 -0.51 10.06 25.95
CA ILE A 402 -0.34 11.46 26.38
C ILE A 402 0.52 12.23 25.38
N LEU A 403 1.63 11.65 24.91
CA LEU A 403 2.49 12.25 23.89
C LEU A 403 1.70 12.50 22.60
N SER A 404 0.99 11.48 22.08
CA SER A 404 0.19 11.62 20.86
C SER A 404 -0.88 12.71 20.98
N VAL A 405 -1.63 12.74 22.09
CA VAL A 405 -2.65 13.76 22.36
C VAL A 405 -2.02 15.14 22.49
N SER A 406 -0.88 15.25 23.17
CA SER A 406 -0.19 16.53 23.33
C SER A 406 0.25 17.07 21.98
N THR A 407 0.83 16.23 21.12
CA THR A 407 1.21 16.61 19.76
C THR A 407 -0.01 17.05 18.94
N ILE A 408 -1.13 16.34 19.03
CA ILE A 408 -2.37 16.70 18.32
C ILE A 408 -2.93 18.02 18.82
N VAL A 409 -2.98 18.23 20.14
CA VAL A 409 -3.50 19.47 20.71
C VAL A 409 -2.64 20.66 20.30
N LEU A 410 -1.32 20.49 20.23
CA LEU A 410 -0.41 21.51 19.71
C LEU A 410 -0.68 21.78 18.22
N ASP A 411 -0.79 20.73 17.41
CA ASP A 411 -1.02 20.84 15.97
C ASP A 411 -2.37 21.49 15.65
N VAL A 412 -3.45 21.05 16.28
CA VAL A 412 -4.82 21.60 16.09
C VAL A 412 -4.93 23.05 16.55
N LYS A 413 -4.14 23.45 17.57
CA LYS A 413 -4.09 24.86 18.01
C LYS A 413 -3.44 25.76 16.97
N SER A 414 -2.39 25.28 16.29
CA SER A 414 -1.74 26.03 15.20
C SER A 414 -2.50 25.93 13.88
N HIS A 415 -3.23 24.83 13.67
CA HIS A 415 -3.82 24.45 12.41
C HIS A 415 -5.25 23.93 12.65
N PRO A 416 -6.29 24.77 12.51
CA PRO A 416 -7.65 24.35 12.78
C PRO A 416 -8.07 23.21 11.84
N LEU A 417 -8.92 22.31 12.34
CA LEU A 417 -9.36 21.14 11.59
C LEU A 417 -10.05 21.52 10.28
N LYS A 418 -9.59 20.90 9.19
CA LYS A 418 -10.14 21.07 7.85
C LYS A 418 -10.38 19.69 7.24
N LEU A 419 -11.64 19.35 7.00
CA LEU A 419 -12.02 18.04 6.45
C LEU A 419 -11.97 17.99 4.93
N GLN A 420 -12.12 19.12 4.26
CA GLN A 420 -12.17 19.19 2.79
C GLN A 420 -10.82 19.62 2.24
N TYR A 421 -10.26 18.80 1.35
CA TYR A 421 -9.07 19.16 0.62
C TYR A 421 -9.46 19.75 -0.73
N TYR A 422 -9.01 20.97 -0.99
CA TYR A 422 -9.18 21.59 -2.29
C TYR A 422 -7.88 22.31 -2.62
N PRO A 423 -6.99 21.68 -3.41
CA PRO A 423 -5.70 22.27 -3.74
C PRO A 423 -5.91 23.62 -4.41
N SER A 424 -5.14 24.61 -3.99
CA SER A 424 -5.22 25.98 -4.51
C SER A 424 -4.89 26.05 -6.00
N TRP A 425 -3.99 25.20 -6.51
CA TRP A 425 -3.75 25.08 -7.95
C TRP A 425 -4.98 24.54 -8.72
N VAL A 426 -5.76 23.61 -8.13
CA VAL A 426 -7.02 23.11 -8.73
C VAL A 426 -8.10 24.20 -8.68
N GLN A 427 -8.16 24.96 -7.58
CA GLN A 427 -9.06 26.12 -7.49
C GLN A 427 -8.75 27.14 -8.59
N CYS A 428 -7.48 27.48 -8.78
CA CYS A 428 -7.03 28.38 -9.84
C CYS A 428 -7.38 27.83 -11.24
N LEU A 429 -7.22 26.52 -11.45
CA LEU A 429 -7.61 25.86 -12.69
C LEU A 429 -9.13 25.97 -12.93
N ASP A 430 -9.97 25.69 -11.92
CA ASP A 430 -11.43 25.77 -12.02
C ASP A 430 -11.93 27.20 -12.30
N GLU A 431 -11.32 28.21 -11.66
CA GLU A 431 -11.65 29.62 -11.92
C GLU A 431 -11.38 30.02 -13.36
N ASN A 432 -10.24 29.57 -13.91
CA ASN A 432 -9.89 29.82 -15.31
C ASN A 432 -10.77 29.01 -16.27
N ALA A 433 -11.07 27.77 -15.93
CA ALA A 433 -11.96 26.92 -16.71
C ALA A 433 -13.35 27.53 -16.85
N LYS A 434 -13.92 28.06 -15.76
CA LYS A 434 -15.22 28.75 -15.79
C LYS A 434 -15.19 30.01 -16.66
N ARG A 435 -14.13 30.81 -16.59
CA ARG A 435 -14.00 32.06 -17.37
C ARG A 435 -13.79 31.79 -18.86
N LYS A 436 -13.09 30.71 -19.20
CA LYS A 436 -12.65 30.40 -20.57
C LYS A 436 -13.40 29.23 -21.21
N ASN A 437 -14.40 28.68 -20.51
CA ASN A 437 -15.16 27.50 -20.88
C ASN A 437 -14.28 26.29 -21.22
N TRP A 438 -13.26 26.02 -20.39
CA TRP A 438 -12.45 24.82 -20.54
C TRP A 438 -13.19 23.60 -20.01
N GLN A 439 -13.09 22.49 -20.74
CA GLN A 439 -13.74 21.22 -20.39
C GLN A 439 -12.72 20.08 -20.35
N LYS A 440 -11.81 20.04 -21.32
CA LYS A 440 -10.82 18.98 -21.48
C LYS A 440 -9.40 19.52 -21.52
N GLY A 441 -8.48 18.86 -20.83
CA GLY A 441 -7.06 19.18 -20.78
C GLY A 441 -6.16 17.96 -20.74
N MET A 442 -4.86 18.22 -20.70
CA MET A 442 -3.83 17.19 -20.60
C MET A 442 -2.83 17.52 -19.49
N SER A 443 -2.23 16.51 -18.86
CA SER A 443 -1.22 16.74 -17.82
C SER A 443 -0.18 15.62 -17.74
N GLY A 444 0.83 15.85 -16.90
CA GLY A 444 1.66 14.77 -16.36
C GLY A 444 0.87 13.83 -15.45
N PHE A 445 1.57 12.85 -14.88
CA PHE A 445 0.92 11.79 -14.11
C PHE A 445 0.43 12.26 -12.74
N TRP A 446 1.19 13.11 -12.06
CA TRP A 446 0.84 13.50 -10.68
C TRP A 446 -0.32 14.50 -10.63
N GLU A 447 -0.54 15.28 -11.69
CA GLU A 447 -1.57 16.31 -11.72
C GLU A 447 -2.95 15.79 -12.17
N TYR A 448 -3.02 14.72 -12.98
CA TYR A 448 -4.31 14.30 -13.55
C TYR A 448 -5.29 13.81 -12.48
N GLY A 449 -4.81 13.03 -11.50
CA GLY A 449 -5.62 12.44 -10.46
C GLY A 449 -6.29 13.50 -9.59
N PRO A 450 -5.53 14.34 -8.87
CA PRO A 450 -6.11 15.42 -8.07
C PRO A 450 -6.88 16.43 -8.91
N GLY A 451 -6.39 16.77 -10.11
CA GLY A 451 -7.05 17.73 -11.00
C GLY A 451 -8.43 17.28 -11.43
N GLY A 452 -8.60 16.02 -11.84
CA GLY A 452 -9.91 15.47 -12.22
C GLY A 452 -10.82 15.22 -11.02
N ASN A 453 -10.28 14.72 -9.90
CA ASN A 453 -11.09 14.30 -8.75
C ASN A 453 -11.56 15.47 -7.86
N PHE A 454 -10.76 16.54 -7.75
CA PHE A 454 -11.12 17.71 -6.94
C PHE A 454 -11.72 18.88 -7.74
N SER A 455 -11.66 18.83 -9.08
CA SER A 455 -12.24 19.90 -9.91
C SER A 455 -13.75 19.99 -9.71
N LYS A 456 -14.20 21.18 -9.31
CA LYS A 456 -15.62 21.56 -9.24
C LYS A 456 -16.16 22.04 -10.59
N ALA A 457 -15.29 22.20 -11.58
CA ALA A 457 -15.67 22.48 -12.96
C ALA A 457 -15.85 21.19 -13.80
N HIS A 458 -15.70 20.00 -13.18
CA HIS A 458 -15.82 18.70 -13.83
C HIS A 458 -14.87 18.54 -15.03
N LEU A 459 -13.62 18.96 -14.85
CA LEU A 459 -12.61 18.91 -15.90
C LEU A 459 -12.17 17.47 -16.20
N GLU A 460 -12.14 17.13 -17.49
CA GLU A 460 -11.48 15.91 -17.97
C GLU A 460 -10.00 16.19 -18.22
N ILE A 461 -9.11 15.46 -17.54
CA ILE A 461 -7.66 15.64 -17.66
C ILE A 461 -7.01 14.31 -18.03
N ASP A 462 -6.49 14.24 -19.25
CA ASP A 462 -5.85 13.03 -19.75
C ASP A 462 -4.37 12.97 -19.34
N PRO A 463 -3.88 11.87 -18.74
CA PRO A 463 -2.48 11.74 -18.37
C PRO A 463 -1.60 11.39 -19.56
N PHE A 464 -0.43 12.02 -19.65
CA PHE A 464 0.61 11.69 -20.63
C PHE A 464 1.97 11.51 -19.97
N HIS A 465 2.90 10.90 -20.71
CA HIS A 465 4.33 11.01 -20.40
C HIS A 465 4.85 12.41 -20.74
N THR A 466 6.07 12.70 -20.28
CA THR A 466 6.75 13.99 -20.49
C THR A 466 6.82 14.37 -21.96
N ASP A 467 6.98 13.39 -22.84
CA ASP A 467 7.07 13.51 -24.30
C ASP A 467 5.71 13.46 -25.03
N LEU A 468 4.60 13.49 -24.30
CA LEU A 468 3.22 13.33 -24.78
C LEU A 468 2.90 11.94 -25.37
N THR A 469 3.67 10.91 -25.04
CA THR A 469 3.29 9.51 -25.32
C THR A 469 2.23 9.01 -24.34
N VAL A 470 1.47 7.99 -24.76
CA VAL A 470 0.42 7.40 -23.92
C VAL A 470 1.07 6.64 -22.76
N ARG A 471 0.58 6.87 -21.54
CA ARG A 471 1.09 6.19 -20.34
C ARG A 471 0.27 4.94 -20.03
N PRO A 472 0.75 3.70 -20.19
CA PRO A 472 -0.04 2.51 -19.85
C PRO A 472 0.07 2.14 -18.36
N TRP A 473 -0.26 3.07 -17.47
CA TRP A 473 -0.20 2.87 -16.01
C TRP A 473 -1.34 3.60 -15.29
N GLN A 474 -2.19 2.83 -14.61
CA GLN A 474 -3.32 3.33 -13.81
C GLN A 474 -4.27 4.26 -14.59
N ASN A 475 -4.57 3.93 -15.84
CA ASN A 475 -5.50 4.70 -16.66
C ASN A 475 -6.33 3.79 -17.59
N THR A 476 -7.21 4.36 -18.41
CA THR A 476 -7.87 3.63 -19.50
C THR A 476 -7.57 4.26 -20.85
N PHE A 477 -7.35 3.40 -21.86
CA PHE A 477 -7.15 3.86 -23.24
C PHE A 477 -8.36 4.60 -23.81
N ARG A 478 -9.55 4.40 -23.24
CA ARG A 478 -10.78 5.11 -23.65
C ARG A 478 -10.68 6.63 -23.46
N TRP A 479 -9.86 7.11 -22.52
CA TRP A 479 -9.65 8.55 -22.31
C TRP A 479 -9.08 9.23 -23.56
N TYR A 480 -8.25 8.52 -24.34
CA TYR A 480 -7.70 8.98 -25.61
C TYR A 480 -8.63 8.71 -26.82
N GLU A 481 -9.76 8.05 -26.59
CA GLU A 481 -10.79 7.82 -27.60
C GLU A 481 -11.88 8.90 -27.56
N GLY A 482 -11.96 9.67 -26.47
CA GLY A 482 -12.93 10.75 -26.26
C GLY A 482 -12.97 11.81 -27.37
N LYS A 483 -14.13 12.43 -27.53
CA LYS A 483 -14.40 13.48 -28.51
C LYS A 483 -14.41 14.85 -27.83
N GLY A 484 -13.44 15.71 -28.14
CA GLY A 484 -13.40 17.08 -27.65
C GLY A 484 -12.03 17.72 -27.82
N PRO A 485 -11.94 19.03 -28.13
CA PRO A 485 -10.66 19.72 -28.23
C PRO A 485 -10.00 19.87 -26.86
N TYR A 486 -8.69 19.66 -26.80
CA TYR A 486 -7.91 20.05 -25.63
C TYR A 486 -7.86 21.57 -25.53
N SER A 487 -8.23 22.09 -24.36
CA SER A 487 -8.30 23.54 -24.09
C SER A 487 -7.15 24.04 -23.22
N PHE A 488 -6.51 23.15 -22.47
CA PHE A 488 -5.37 23.48 -21.61
C PHE A 488 -4.41 22.31 -21.40
N ALA A 489 -3.18 22.61 -20.99
CA ALA A 489 -2.20 21.64 -20.52
C ALA A 489 -1.58 22.08 -19.19
N ILE A 490 -1.45 21.16 -18.22
CA ILE A 490 -0.77 21.40 -16.94
C ILE A 490 0.69 20.96 -17.07
N PHE A 491 1.61 21.89 -16.83
CA PHE A 491 2.97 21.84 -17.34
C PHE A 491 3.99 21.89 -16.20
N ASN A 492 4.17 20.74 -15.55
CA ASN A 492 5.28 20.51 -14.63
C ASN A 492 6.26 19.49 -15.20
N GLU A 493 5.74 18.38 -15.73
CA GLU A 493 6.55 17.29 -16.29
C GLU A 493 6.58 17.25 -17.82
N LEU A 494 5.74 18.04 -18.50
CA LEU A 494 5.61 17.99 -19.95
C LEU A 494 6.75 18.73 -20.67
N GLU A 495 7.11 18.27 -21.86
CA GLU A 495 8.12 18.92 -22.72
C GLU A 495 7.49 20.03 -23.56
N TYR A 496 7.85 21.29 -23.28
CA TYR A 496 7.24 22.47 -23.94
C TYR A 496 7.31 22.39 -25.46
N LYS A 497 8.48 21.99 -25.96
CA LYS A 497 8.74 21.83 -27.40
C LYS A 497 7.80 20.82 -28.06
N ARG A 498 7.40 19.76 -27.33
CA ARG A 498 6.46 18.74 -27.85
C ARG A 498 5.04 19.29 -27.90
N LEU A 499 4.60 20.01 -26.87
CA LEU A 499 3.28 20.66 -26.88
C LEU A 499 3.18 21.68 -28.02
N GLU A 500 4.20 22.54 -28.17
CA GLU A 500 4.27 23.55 -29.22
C GLU A 500 4.29 22.92 -30.62
N TYR A 501 4.94 21.77 -30.79
CA TYR A 501 4.93 21.02 -32.05
C TYR A 501 3.51 20.59 -32.48
N TYR A 502 2.70 20.07 -31.55
CA TYR A 502 1.34 19.60 -31.88
C TYR A 502 0.30 20.73 -31.93
N PHE A 503 0.40 21.69 -31.00
CA PHE A 503 -0.66 22.67 -30.77
C PHE A 503 -0.28 24.11 -31.18
N GLY A 504 0.97 24.36 -31.55
CA GLY A 504 1.52 25.70 -31.70
C GLY A 504 1.81 26.38 -30.36
N PRO A 505 2.28 27.63 -30.36
CA PRO A 505 2.53 28.37 -29.13
C PRO A 505 1.24 28.53 -28.32
N PRO A 506 1.32 28.49 -26.97
CA PRO A 506 0.15 28.67 -26.11
C PRO A 506 -0.43 30.08 -26.28
N LYS A 507 -1.76 30.20 -26.23
CA LYS A 507 -2.42 31.51 -26.27
C LYS A 507 -2.12 32.35 -25.03
N ALA A 508 -2.01 31.68 -23.89
CA ALA A 508 -1.62 32.28 -22.62
C ALA A 508 -0.95 31.22 -21.73
N ILE A 509 -0.06 31.68 -20.85
CA ILE A 509 0.52 30.87 -19.79
C ILE A 509 0.02 31.46 -18.47
N LEU A 510 -0.67 30.65 -17.68
CA LEU A 510 -1.18 31.02 -16.37
C LEU A 510 -0.31 30.36 -15.30
N ASN A 511 -0.02 31.10 -14.23
CA ASN A 511 0.68 30.54 -13.07
C ASN A 511 -0.34 30.28 -11.97
N CYS A 512 -0.54 29.00 -11.65
CA CYS A 512 -1.37 28.54 -10.55
C CYS A 512 -0.44 27.92 -9.50
N GLU A 513 0.08 28.76 -8.62
CA GLU A 513 1.12 28.41 -7.64
C GLU A 513 2.40 27.85 -8.29
N ASP A 514 2.77 26.60 -7.96
CA ASP A 514 3.91 25.88 -8.53
C ASP A 514 3.59 25.25 -9.89
N LYS A 515 2.32 25.32 -10.34
CA LYS A 515 1.87 24.77 -11.61
C LYS A 515 1.77 25.84 -12.69
N LYS A 516 2.28 25.53 -13.89
CA LYS A 516 2.03 26.33 -15.09
C LYS A 516 0.92 25.72 -15.92
N ILE A 517 -0.07 26.51 -16.31
CA ILE A 517 -1.19 26.08 -17.14
C ILE A 517 -1.11 26.79 -18.49
N PHE A 518 -1.02 26.01 -19.56
CA PHE A 518 -0.88 26.49 -20.92
C PHE A 518 -2.23 26.44 -21.61
N GLU A 519 -2.73 27.58 -22.08
CA GLU A 519 -3.98 27.64 -22.85
C GLU A 519 -3.73 27.17 -24.29
N ILE A 520 -4.43 26.12 -24.71
CA ILE A 520 -4.31 25.55 -26.05
C ILE A 520 -5.28 26.26 -27.00
N GLN A 521 -4.76 26.74 -28.13
CA GLN A 521 -5.57 27.37 -29.17
C GLN A 521 -5.98 26.33 -30.23
N ASP A 522 -7.12 25.70 -30.01
CA ASP A 522 -7.72 24.73 -30.93
C ASP A 522 -9.26 24.78 -30.96
N PRO A 523 -9.86 25.94 -31.30
CA PRO A 523 -11.32 26.11 -31.24
C PRO A 523 -12.08 25.20 -32.20
N ALA A 524 -11.47 24.81 -33.33
CA ALA A 524 -12.03 23.88 -34.30
C ALA A 524 -11.81 22.40 -33.93
N GLY A 525 -10.88 22.10 -33.01
CA GLY A 525 -10.52 20.75 -32.62
C GLY A 525 -9.68 19.98 -33.63
N ASP A 526 -9.19 20.62 -34.68
CA ASP A 526 -8.41 19.97 -35.75
C ASP A 526 -7.06 19.46 -35.23
N LYS A 527 -6.38 20.25 -34.38
CA LYS A 527 -5.08 19.87 -33.83
C LYS A 527 -5.23 18.72 -32.84
N SER A 528 -6.21 18.82 -31.95
CA SER A 528 -6.55 17.78 -30.97
C SER A 528 -6.97 16.50 -31.66
N SER A 529 -7.78 16.58 -32.73
CA SER A 529 -8.22 15.42 -33.48
C SER A 529 -7.05 14.70 -34.16
N ARG A 530 -6.12 15.46 -34.76
CA ARG A 530 -4.90 14.89 -35.37
C ARG A 530 -4.00 14.24 -34.32
N PHE A 531 -3.78 14.92 -33.21
CA PHE A 531 -3.00 14.41 -32.09
C PHE A 531 -3.61 13.11 -31.52
N LEU A 532 -4.91 13.11 -31.23
CA LEU A 532 -5.62 11.92 -30.72
C LEU A 532 -5.60 10.76 -31.72
N MET A 533 -5.69 11.04 -33.03
CA MET A 533 -5.55 10.00 -34.06
C MET A 533 -4.16 9.35 -34.01
N GLU A 534 -3.10 10.14 -33.83
CA GLU A 534 -1.75 9.59 -33.63
C GLU A 534 -1.67 8.74 -32.37
N LYS A 535 -2.26 9.17 -31.26
CA LYS A 535 -2.29 8.40 -30.00
C LYS A 535 -3.10 7.12 -30.10
N ARG A 536 -4.19 7.10 -30.86
CA ARG A 536 -4.92 5.87 -31.17
C ARG A 536 -4.07 4.90 -31.99
N ASN A 537 -3.31 5.39 -32.97
CA ASN A 537 -2.38 4.56 -33.74
C ASN A 537 -1.26 4.00 -32.84
N GLU A 538 -0.73 4.81 -31.91
CA GLU A 538 0.24 4.40 -30.90
C GLU A 538 -0.32 3.26 -30.03
N ILE A 539 -1.55 3.42 -29.50
CA ILE A 539 -2.25 2.41 -28.71
C ILE A 539 -2.50 1.14 -29.53
N GLN A 540 -2.93 1.24 -30.78
CA GLN A 540 -3.16 0.08 -31.65
C GLN A 540 -1.87 -0.67 -31.95
N LEU A 541 -0.79 0.05 -32.32
CA LEU A 541 0.52 -0.54 -32.54
C LEU A 541 0.98 -1.26 -31.28
N TRP A 542 0.81 -0.64 -30.12
CA TRP A 542 1.19 -1.21 -28.84
C TRP A 542 0.35 -2.45 -28.47
N LYS A 543 -0.98 -2.42 -28.71
CA LYS A 543 -1.86 -3.60 -28.56
C LYS A 543 -1.41 -4.74 -29.49
N LYS A 544 -0.95 -4.42 -30.71
CA LYS A 544 -0.41 -5.41 -31.67
C LYS A 544 0.88 -6.04 -31.16
N LEU A 545 1.84 -5.21 -30.74
CA LEU A 545 3.15 -5.64 -30.25
C LEU A 545 3.06 -6.47 -28.96
N THR A 546 1.98 -6.31 -28.20
CA THR A 546 1.71 -7.09 -26.97
C THR A 546 0.80 -8.30 -27.20
N GLY A 547 0.41 -8.60 -28.45
CA GLY A 547 -0.41 -9.76 -28.81
C GLY A 547 -1.88 -9.64 -28.38
N ARG A 548 -2.39 -8.41 -28.23
CA ARG A 548 -3.72 -8.13 -27.67
C ARG A 548 -4.75 -7.66 -28.69
N LEU A 549 -4.36 -7.52 -29.96
CA LEU A 549 -5.30 -7.37 -31.09
C LEU A 549 -5.87 -8.72 -31.55
#